data_AF-A0A1T4YX77-F1
#
_entry.id   AF-A0A1T4YX77-F1
#
_cell.length_a   1.000
_cell.length_b   1.000
_cell.length_c   1.000
_cell.angle_alpha   90.00
_cell.angle_beta   90.00
_cell.angle_gamma   90.00
#
_symmetry.space_group_name_H-M   'P 1'
#
loop_
_entity.id
_entity.type
_entity.pdbx_description
1 polymer ?
#
loop_
_entity_poly.entity_id
_entity_poly.type
_entity_poly.pdbx_seq_one_letter_code
_entity_poly.pdbx_strand_id
1 'polypeptide(L)' 'MALYPPGERTSEPLDDRLRDDDALAEIELTSRLMIAASGAAEPLSQDEIDGLLGVAPDA' A
#
# COMPACT_ATOMS: atom_id res chain seq x y z
N MET A 1 28.34 -13.64 -13.96
CA MET A 1 27.63 -12.38 -14.23
C MET A 1 26.64 -12.64 -15.35
N ALA A 2 25.42 -13.03 -14.99
CA ALA A 2 24.37 -13.35 -15.96
C ALA A 2 23.30 -12.26 -15.87
N LEU A 3 23.12 -11.56 -16.99
CA LEU A 3 22.10 -10.55 -17.21
C LEU A 3 20.77 -11.29 -17.45
N TYR A 4 19.75 -11.01 -16.63
CA TYR A 4 18.41 -11.57 -16.84
C TYR A 4 17.74 -10.95 -18.07
N PRO A 5 17.04 -11.74 -18.91
CA PRO A 5 16.36 -11.22 -20.10
C PRO A 5 15.12 -10.40 -19.70
N PRO A 6 14.72 -9.39 -20.51
CA PRO A 6 13.54 -8.59 -20.25
C PRO A 6 12.30 -9.31 -20.78
N GLY A 7 11.59 -10.05 -19.93
CA GLY A 7 10.35 -10.68 -20.35
C GLY A 7 9.94 -11.85 -19.49
N GLU A 8 9.46 -11.56 -18.29
CA GLU A 8 8.24 -12.09 -17.66
C GLU A 8 8.21 -11.43 -16.29
N ARG A 9 7.24 -10.55 -15.99
CA ARG A 9 7.00 -10.16 -14.60
C ARG A 9 6.31 -11.33 -13.92
N THR A 10 7.00 -12.45 -13.78
CA THR A 10 6.60 -13.53 -12.89
C THR A 10 6.67 -12.93 -11.51
N SER A 11 5.53 -12.49 -10.98
CA SER A 11 5.42 -12.05 -9.60
C SER A 11 6.09 -13.10 -8.73
N GLU A 12 7.19 -12.74 -8.07
CA GLU A 12 7.81 -13.59 -7.06
C GLU A 12 6.70 -14.02 -6.09
N PRO A 13 6.64 -15.30 -5.68
CA PRO A 13 5.62 -15.75 -4.75
C PRO A 13 5.68 -14.87 -3.50
N LEU A 14 4.54 -14.25 -3.14
CA LEU A 14 4.43 -13.44 -1.93
C LEU A 14 4.91 -14.27 -0.74
N ASP A 15 5.85 -13.72 0.03
CA ASP A 15 6.34 -14.27 1.30
C ASP A 15 5.14 -14.70 2.15
N ASP A 16 5.19 -15.89 2.78
CA ASP A 16 4.08 -16.42 3.58
C ASP A 16 3.70 -15.48 4.74
N ARG A 17 4.63 -14.64 5.21
CA ARG A 17 4.33 -13.57 6.18
C ARG A 17 3.39 -12.48 5.64
N LEU A 18 3.38 -12.30 4.33
CA LEU A 18 2.47 -11.39 3.61
C LEU A 18 1.15 -12.09 3.24
N ARG A 19 0.91 -13.34 3.65
CA ARG A 19 -0.37 -14.05 3.46
C ARG A 19 -1.23 -14.07 4.72
N ASP A 20 -0.71 -13.55 5.82
CA ASP A 20 -1.51 -13.25 7.00
C ASP A 20 -2.56 -12.20 6.60
N ASP A 21 -3.84 -12.50 6.83
CA ASP A 21 -4.95 -11.64 6.40
C ASP A 21 -4.84 -10.24 7.02
N ASP A 22 -4.31 -10.15 8.24
CA ASP A 22 -4.05 -8.87 8.92
C ASP A 22 -2.90 -8.11 8.23
N ALA A 23 -1.84 -8.81 7.82
CA ALA A 23 -0.73 -8.20 7.10
C ALA A 23 -1.14 -7.75 5.69
N LEU A 24 -1.98 -8.53 5.00
CA LEU A 24 -2.55 -8.16 3.70
C LEU A 24 -3.43 -6.91 3.80
N ALA A 25 -4.26 -6.84 4.84
CA ALA A 25 -5.09 -5.67 5.10
C ALA A 25 -4.24 -4.41 5.33
N GLU A 26 -3.15 -4.52 6.10
CA GLU A 26 -2.22 -3.41 6.35
C GLU A 26 -1.49 -2.95 5.07
N ILE A 27 -1.04 -3.89 4.23
CA ILE A 27 -0.40 -3.60 2.95
C ILE A 27 -1.38 -2.89 2.02
N GLU A 28 -2.62 -3.37 1.95
CA GLU A 28 -3.67 -2.75 1.15
C GLU A 28 -3.96 -1.32 1.64
N LEU A 29 -4.12 -1.14 2.95
CA LEU A 29 -4.36 0.15 3.58
C LEU A 29 -3.23 1.14 3.28
N THR A 30 -1.98 0.71 3.49
CA THR A 30 -0.78 1.52 3.22
C THR A 30 -0.67 1.86 1.74
N SER A 31 -0.95 0.90 0.85
CA SER A 31 -0.91 1.12 -0.60
C SER A 31 -1.94 2.16 -1.04
N ARG A 32 -3.16 2.09 -0.52
CA ARG A 32 -4.22 3.09 -0.81
C ARG A 32 -3.80 4.48 -0.36
N LEU A 33 -3.21 4.62 0.82
CA LEU A 33 -2.70 5.90 1.32
C LEU A 33 -1.57 6.45 0.42
N MET A 34 -0.60 5.61 0.05
CA MET A 34 0.49 6.02 -0.83
C MET A 34 0.00 6.47 -2.20
N ILE A 35 -0.98 5.77 -2.77
CA ILE A 35 -1.61 6.14 -4.06
C ILE A 35 -2.31 7.49 -3.94
N ALA A 36 -3.12 7.69 -2.89
CA ALA A 36 -3.82 8.94 -2.65
C ALA A 36 -2.84 10.11 -2.50
N ALA A 37 -1.80 9.96 -1.68
CA ALA A 37 -0.79 10.98 -1.47
C ALA A 37 0.02 11.28 -2.75
N SER A 38 0.37 10.26 -3.53
CA SER A 38 1.13 10.44 -4.78
C SER A 38 0.30 11.06 -5.90
N GLY A 39 -1.03 10.91 -5.86
CA GLY A 39 -1.96 11.51 -6.82
C GLY A 39 -2.43 12.92 -6.45
N ALA A 40 -2.16 13.37 -5.22
CA ALA A 40 -2.57 14.68 -4.75
C ALA A 40 -1.61 15.77 -5.25
N ALA A 41 -2.17 16.93 -5.61
CA ALA A 41 -1.37 18.09 -6.03
C ALA A 41 -0.69 18.79 -4.84
N GLU A 42 -1.28 18.65 -3.65
CA GLU A 42 -0.83 19.21 -2.37
C GLU A 42 -0.83 18.08 -1.32
N PRO A 43 -0.14 18.24 -0.18
CA PRO A 43 -0.22 17.27 0.92
C PRO A 43 -1.66 17.03 1.37
N LEU A 44 -2.02 15.76 1.65
CA LEU A 44 -3.32 15.40 2.20
C LEU A 44 -3.53 16.06 3.57
N SER A 45 -4.74 16.52 3.83
CA SER A 45 -5.16 16.99 5.15
C SER A 45 -5.30 15.82 6.14
N GLN A 46 -5.28 16.13 7.44
CA GLN A 46 -5.48 15.12 8.48
C GLN A 46 -6.83 14.41 8.33
N ASP A 47 -7.91 15.13 8.03
CA ASP A 47 -9.24 14.56 7.85
C ASP A 47 -9.29 13.57 6.66
N GLU A 48 -8.57 13.86 5.57
CA GLU A 48 -8.44 12.95 4.43
C GLU A 48 -7.64 11.69 4.78
N ILE A 49 -6.57 11.84 5.56
CA ILE A 49 -5.76 10.72 6.06
C ILE A 49 -6.60 9.84 6.98
N ASP A 50 -7.32 10.44 7.93
CA ASP A 50 -8.16 9.71 8.89
C ASP A 50 -9.29 8.97 8.18
N GLY A 51 -9.91 9.59 7.17
CA GLY A 51 -10.89 8.94 6.32
C GLY A 51 -10.35 7.74 5.54
N LEU A 52 -9.10 7.81 5.06
CA LEU A 52 -8.43 6.69 4.39
C LEU A 52 -8.03 5.58 5.37
N LEU A 53 -7.60 5.95 6.57
CA LEU A 53 -7.20 5.03 7.64
C LEU A 53 -8.38 4.46 8.43
N GLY A 54 -9.59 4.98 8.23
CA GLY A 54 -10.79 4.60 8.99
C GLY A 54 -10.73 5.04 10.46
N VAL A 55 -9.93 6.05 10.77
CA VAL A 55 -9.82 6.62 12.13
C VAL A 55 -11.03 7.53 12.34
N ALA A 56 -11.82 7.22 13.35
CA ALA A 56 -12.88 8.13 13.80
C ALA A 56 -12.27 9.17 14.77
N PRO A 57 -12.75 10.43 14.75
CA PRO A 57 -12.32 11.40 15.75
C PRO A 57 -12.66 10.87 17.16
N ASP A 58 -11.70 10.98 18.08
CA ASP A 58 -11.93 10.65 19.49
C ASP A 58 -13.03 11.57 20.04
N ALA A 59 -14.06 10.97 20.65
CA ALA A 59 -15.23 11.65 21.20
C ALA A 59 -15.00 12.24 22.60
#